data_AF-A0A1N6E8T6-F1
#
_entry.id   AF-A0A1N6E8T6-F1
#
_cell.length_a   1.000
_cell.length_b   1.000
_cell.length_c   1.000
_cell.angle_alpha   90.00
_cell.angle_beta   90.00
_cell.angle_gamma   90.00
#
_symmetry.space_group_name_H-M   'P 1'
#
loop_
_entity.id
_entity.type
_entity.pdbx_description
1 polymer ?
#
loop_
_entity_poly.entity_id
_entity_poly.type
_entity_poly.pdbx_seq_one_letter_code
_entity_poly.pdbx_strand_id
1 'polypeptide(L)'
;MSTLFADRTGVLNQTTQATNWMNQIRLPLEAWSARRRHVAGALIAATVFGVGANAWIAADLAGVQASRSALSEAQQRVAQARRSVAQLPEQHRSAALASLGKSPEPSTPADDVRLISLLAARCGVTLLTLAPAAGSGAGLDAVRPMQLTAQTDFLHLMMFLRGLSDLPVLVVPEDLSVKRGAGALLVSATLHVFNALSPASASPAILVDDDLEADDEDVVFDDPFSSPPQLDGDLAQAGLLRLAGLLRDRTRGLALLETTDGAATVEQGQFVGGDRVTGMDALSITLTNRVGTRTLALAEAS
;
A
#
# COMPACT_ATOMS: atom_id res chain seq x y z
N MET A 1 18.77 -90.05 15.95
CA MET A 1 20.22 -89.88 15.79
C MET A 1 20.54 -89.88 14.31
N SER A 2 21.18 -88.81 13.82
CA SER A 2 22.08 -88.73 12.65
C SER A 2 22.11 -87.29 12.14
N THR A 3 23.15 -86.56 12.55
CA THR A 3 23.50 -85.21 12.09
C THR A 3 24.40 -85.33 10.87
N LEU A 4 23.97 -84.81 9.71
CA LEU A 4 24.79 -84.70 8.51
C LEU A 4 25.37 -83.28 8.43
N PHE A 5 26.68 -83.20 8.61
CA PHE A 5 27.46 -81.98 8.44
C PHE A 5 27.43 -81.57 6.97
N ALA A 6 26.74 -80.46 6.67
CA ALA A 6 26.83 -79.80 5.38
C ALA A 6 28.11 -78.97 5.33
N ASP A 7 28.78 -79.13 4.19
CA ASP A 7 30.17 -78.84 3.92
C ASP A 7 30.49 -77.33 3.93
N ARG A 8 31.57 -76.97 4.63
CA ARG A 8 32.07 -75.60 4.81
C ARG A 8 33.15 -75.33 3.76
N THR A 9 32.83 -75.51 2.48
CA THR A 9 33.80 -75.34 1.37
C THR A 9 33.71 -73.99 0.64
N GLY A 10 32.74 -73.13 0.98
CA GLY A 10 32.56 -71.82 0.33
C GLY A 10 33.50 -70.70 0.78
N VAL A 11 33.97 -70.73 2.05
CA VAL A 11 34.76 -69.61 2.64
C VAL A 11 36.25 -69.74 2.34
N LEU A 12 36.77 -70.96 2.20
CA LEU A 12 38.19 -71.18 1.90
C LEU A 12 38.52 -70.91 0.43
N ASN A 13 37.57 -71.04 -0.50
CA ASN A 13 37.82 -70.80 -1.92
C ASN A 13 37.79 -69.30 -2.28
N GLN A 14 36.98 -68.49 -1.59
CA GLN A 14 36.93 -67.03 -1.77
C GLN A 14 38.20 -66.34 -1.26
N THR A 15 38.75 -66.80 -0.13
CA THR A 15 39.98 -66.22 0.43
C THR A 15 41.18 -66.56 -0.43
N THR A 16 41.28 -67.78 -0.98
CA THR A 16 42.35 -68.17 -1.92
C THR A 16 42.24 -67.49 -3.28
N GLN A 17 41.02 -67.25 -3.79
CA GLN A 17 40.83 -66.46 -5.01
C GLN A 17 41.21 -65.00 -4.81
N ALA A 18 40.79 -64.37 -3.70
CA ALA A 18 41.12 -62.98 -3.40
C ALA A 18 42.63 -62.77 -3.19
N THR A 19 43.32 -63.69 -2.50
CA THR A 19 44.77 -63.61 -2.31
C THR A 19 45.55 -63.87 -3.60
N ASN A 20 45.11 -64.80 -4.45
CA ASN A 20 45.74 -65.00 -5.76
C ASN A 20 45.55 -63.79 -6.69
N TRP A 21 44.38 -63.14 -6.64
CA TRP A 21 44.14 -61.88 -7.37
C TRP A 21 45.03 -60.74 -6.86
N MET A 22 45.16 -60.59 -5.54
CA MET A 22 46.06 -59.61 -4.92
C MET A 22 47.54 -59.84 -5.28
N ASN A 23 47.99 -61.09 -5.33
CA ASN A 23 49.35 -61.43 -5.76
C ASN A 23 49.56 -61.17 -7.26
N GLN A 24 48.52 -61.36 -8.09
CA GLN A 24 48.58 -61.05 -9.53
C GLN A 24 48.61 -59.54 -9.83
N ILE A 25 47.95 -58.73 -8.99
CA ILE A 25 47.98 -57.25 -9.09
C ILE A 25 49.36 -56.68 -8.70
N ARG A 26 50.13 -57.39 -7.88
CA ARG A 26 51.47 -56.97 -7.40
C ARG A 26 52.63 -57.28 -8.35
N LEU A 27 52.39 -57.90 -9.50
CA LEU A 27 53.45 -58.07 -10.51
C LEU A 27 53.71 -56.74 -11.25
N PRO A 28 54.98 -56.39 -11.53
CA PRO A 28 55.34 -55.16 -12.23
C PRO A 28 54.64 -55.08 -13.58
N LEU A 29 54.14 -53.89 -13.92
CA LEU A 29 53.32 -53.61 -15.12
C LEU A 29 53.98 -54.11 -16.42
N GLU A 30 55.31 -54.19 -16.47
CA GLU A 30 56.09 -54.67 -17.62
C GLU A 30 55.93 -56.17 -17.91
N ALA A 31 55.56 -57.00 -16.92
CA ALA A 31 55.38 -58.45 -17.09
C ALA A 31 53.96 -58.85 -17.55
N TRP A 32 53.05 -57.89 -17.71
CA TRP A 32 51.66 -58.17 -18.08
C TRP A 32 51.47 -58.27 -19.60
N SER A 33 50.91 -59.40 -20.06
CA SER A 33 50.44 -59.54 -21.45
C SER A 33 49.43 -58.44 -21.82
N ALA A 34 49.46 -57.98 -23.07
CA ALA A 34 48.56 -56.91 -23.57
C ALA A 34 47.07 -57.19 -23.27
N ARG A 35 46.64 -58.45 -23.39
CA ARG A 35 45.27 -58.88 -23.10
C ARG A 35 44.85 -58.62 -21.65
N ARG A 36 45.75 -58.82 -20.67
CA ARG A 36 45.48 -58.53 -19.25
C ARG A 36 45.39 -57.03 -18.96
N ARG A 37 46.23 -56.21 -19.61
CA ARG A 37 46.13 -54.75 -19.51
C ARG A 37 44.78 -54.25 -20.03
N HIS A 38 44.30 -54.78 -21.16
CA HIS A 38 42.98 -54.46 -21.68
C HIS A 38 41.84 -54.89 -20.74
N VAL A 39 41.91 -56.08 -20.14
CA VAL A 39 40.88 -56.54 -19.19
C VAL A 39 40.86 -55.67 -17.91
N ALA A 40 42.03 -55.36 -17.35
CA ALA A 40 42.12 -54.49 -16.18
C ALA A 40 41.61 -53.07 -16.49
N GLY A 41 42.00 -52.51 -17.64
CA GLY A 41 41.49 -51.22 -18.11
C GLY A 41 39.98 -51.21 -18.32
N ALA A 42 39.42 -52.27 -18.93
CA ALA A 42 37.98 -52.41 -19.13
C ALA A 42 37.22 -52.53 -17.81
N LEU A 43 37.79 -53.24 -16.83
CA LEU A 43 37.19 -53.38 -15.49
C LEU A 43 37.20 -52.05 -14.74
N ILE A 44 38.32 -51.33 -14.77
CA ILE A 44 38.41 -49.97 -14.19
C ILE A 44 37.39 -49.05 -14.88
N ALA A 45 37.35 -49.03 -16.21
CA ALA A 45 36.39 -48.23 -16.96
C ALA A 45 34.93 -48.56 -16.60
N ALA A 46 34.58 -49.85 -16.51
CA ALA A 46 33.24 -50.29 -16.12
C ALA A 46 32.89 -49.88 -14.69
N THR A 47 33.83 -49.99 -13.75
CA THR A 47 33.60 -49.55 -12.36
C THR A 47 33.42 -48.05 -12.24
N VAL A 48 34.26 -47.25 -12.90
CA VAL A 48 34.15 -45.79 -12.91
C VAL A 48 32.83 -45.37 -13.57
N PHE A 49 32.47 -45.98 -14.69
CA PHE A 49 31.20 -45.71 -15.37
C PHE A 49 29.99 -46.06 -14.50
N GLY A 50 30.02 -47.23 -13.82
CA GLY A 50 28.96 -47.64 -12.91
C GLY A 50 28.79 -46.68 -11.73
N VAL A 51 29.89 -46.29 -11.07
CA VAL A 51 29.85 -45.33 -9.96
C VAL A 51 29.40 -43.96 -10.43
N GLY A 52 29.90 -43.48 -11.57
CA GLY A 52 29.51 -42.20 -12.15
C GLY A 52 28.03 -42.15 -12.52
N ALA A 53 27.49 -43.20 -13.15
CA ALA A 53 26.07 -43.28 -13.49
C ALA A 53 25.18 -43.29 -12.24
N ASN A 54 25.55 -44.05 -11.20
CA ASN A 54 24.81 -44.07 -9.94
C ASN A 54 24.88 -42.73 -9.21
N ALA A 55 26.04 -42.07 -9.19
CA ALA A 55 26.19 -40.74 -8.60
C ALA A 55 25.35 -39.69 -9.34
N TRP A 56 25.26 -39.78 -10.67
CA TRP A 56 24.42 -38.91 -11.49
C TRP A 56 22.93 -39.09 -11.17
N ILE A 57 22.45 -40.34 -11.12
CA ILE A 57 21.05 -40.65 -10.79
C ILE A 57 20.72 -40.19 -9.35
N ALA A 58 21.64 -40.39 -8.41
CA ALA A 58 21.48 -39.92 -7.04
C ALA A 58 21.44 -38.39 -6.94
N ALA A 59 22.28 -37.68 -7.70
CA ALA A 59 22.28 -36.22 -7.76
C ALA A 59 20.98 -35.67 -8.38
N ASP A 60 20.46 -36.32 -9.42
CA ASP A 60 19.19 -35.94 -10.06
C ASP A 60 18.00 -36.10 -9.07
N LEU A 61 17.95 -37.23 -8.36
CA LEU A 61 16.94 -37.47 -7.31
C LEU A 61 17.05 -36.46 -6.16
N ALA A 62 18.26 -36.09 -5.75
CA ALA A 62 18.49 -35.08 -4.72
C ALA A 62 18.02 -33.68 -5.17
N GLY A 63 18.26 -33.31 -6.43
CA GLY A 63 17.79 -32.05 -7.02
C GLY A 63 16.26 -31.97 -7.09
N VAL A 64 15.59 -33.06 -7.45
CA VAL A 64 14.12 -33.14 -7.46
C VAL A 64 13.55 -33.05 -6.03
N GLN A 65 14.20 -33.62 -5.03
CA GLN A 65 13.76 -33.47 -3.63
C GLN A 65 13.95 -32.04 -3.11
N ALA A 66 15.07 -31.39 -3.45
CA ALA A 66 15.33 -30.00 -3.07
C ALA A 66 14.34 -29.02 -3.73
N SER A 67 13.95 -29.26 -4.99
CA SER A 67 12.94 -28.41 -5.64
C SER A 67 11.55 -28.59 -5.03
N ARG A 68 11.18 -29.81 -4.63
CA ARG A 68 9.92 -30.08 -3.93
C ARG A 68 9.86 -29.45 -2.54
N SER A 69 10.97 -29.49 -1.78
CA SER A 69 11.02 -28.84 -0.47
C SER A 69 10.91 -27.32 -0.60
N ALA A 70 11.65 -26.72 -1.54
CA ALA A 70 11.56 -25.29 -1.83
C ALA A 70 10.15 -24.86 -2.27
N LEU A 71 9.47 -25.68 -3.09
CA LEU A 71 8.09 -25.43 -3.50
C LEU A 71 7.11 -25.50 -2.31
N SER A 72 7.27 -26.49 -1.43
CA SER A 72 6.42 -26.63 -0.24
C SER A 72 6.59 -25.45 0.73
N GLU A 73 7.81 -24.95 0.88
CA GLU A 73 8.12 -23.79 1.72
C GLU A 73 7.54 -22.50 1.11
N ALA A 74 7.68 -22.32 -0.21
CA ALA A 74 7.07 -21.20 -0.92
C ALA A 74 5.53 -21.19 -0.77
N GLN A 75 4.89 -22.36 -0.89
CA GLN A 75 3.44 -22.49 -0.70
C GLN A 75 3.02 -22.15 0.74
N GLN A 76 3.79 -22.57 1.75
CA GLN A 76 3.53 -22.21 3.15
C GLN A 76 3.64 -20.70 3.38
N ARG A 77 4.66 -20.04 2.83
CA ARG A 77 4.83 -18.58 2.93
C ARG A 77 3.67 -17.83 2.29
N VAL A 78 3.19 -18.27 1.12
CA VAL A 78 2.01 -17.68 0.47
C VAL A 78 0.74 -17.87 1.31
N ALA A 79 0.55 -19.07 1.88
CA ALA A 79 -0.60 -19.31 2.76
C ALA A 79 -0.54 -18.45 4.04
N GLN A 80 0.64 -18.26 4.61
CA GLN A 80 0.84 -17.40 5.78
C GLN A 80 0.58 -15.92 5.46
N ALA A 81 1.08 -15.43 4.31
CA ALA A 81 0.82 -14.08 3.85
C ALA A 81 -0.67 -13.83 3.58
N ARG A 82 -1.38 -14.81 2.99
CA ARG A 82 -2.84 -14.72 2.80
C ARG A 82 -3.59 -14.65 4.13
N ARG A 83 -3.17 -15.43 5.14
CA ARG A 83 -3.77 -15.36 6.48
C ARG A 83 -3.52 -14.03 7.18
N SER A 84 -2.32 -13.46 7.06
CA SER A 84 -2.04 -12.14 7.64
C SER A 84 -2.85 -11.04 6.94
N VAL A 85 -3.00 -11.11 5.61
CA VAL A 85 -3.85 -10.17 4.86
C VAL A 85 -5.32 -10.32 5.25
N ALA A 86 -5.80 -11.55 5.49
CA ALA A 86 -7.17 -11.80 5.94
C ALA A 86 -7.44 -11.32 7.38
N GLN A 87 -6.40 -11.05 8.19
CA GLN A 87 -6.52 -10.50 9.55
C GLN A 87 -6.53 -8.97 9.58
N LEU A 88 -6.08 -8.30 8.50
CA LEU A 88 -6.10 -6.83 8.40
C LEU A 88 -7.51 -6.21 8.46
N PRO A 89 -8.57 -6.77 7.85
CA PRO A 89 -9.91 -6.18 7.91
C PRO A 89 -10.48 -6.10 9.32
N GLU A 90 -10.19 -7.07 10.18
CA GLU A 90 -10.62 -7.05 11.59
C GLU A 90 -9.85 -5.99 12.39
N GLN A 91 -8.56 -5.80 12.09
CA GLN A 91 -7.78 -4.70 12.68
C GLN A 91 -8.28 -3.34 12.20
N HIS A 92 -8.58 -3.17 10.91
CA HIS A 92 -9.19 -1.96 10.37
C HIS A 92 -10.57 -1.69 10.97
N ARG A 93 -11.41 -2.72 11.17
CA ARG A 93 -12.73 -2.57 11.79
C ARG A 93 -12.61 -2.20 13.27
N SER A 94 -11.67 -2.80 14.01
CA SER A 94 -11.41 -2.43 15.40
C SER A 94 -10.79 -1.03 15.55
N ALA A 95 -9.94 -0.60 14.61
CA ALA A 95 -9.40 0.75 14.55
C ALA A 95 -10.48 1.78 14.18
N ALA A 96 -11.38 1.46 13.24
CA ALA A 96 -12.52 2.30 12.86
C ALA A 96 -13.54 2.44 14.01
N LEU A 97 -13.77 1.38 14.79
CA LEU A 97 -14.62 1.44 15.99
C LEU A 97 -13.94 2.17 17.14
N ALA A 98 -12.61 2.09 17.27
CA ALA A 98 -11.84 2.86 18.25
C ALA A 98 -11.78 4.36 17.87
N SER A 99 -11.71 4.70 16.59
CA SER A 99 -11.72 6.10 16.12
C SER A 99 -13.09 6.78 16.25
N LEU A 100 -14.18 6.02 16.28
CA LEU A 100 -15.53 6.54 16.53
C LEU A 100 -15.79 6.94 17.99
N GLY A 101 -14.94 6.52 18.93
CA GLY A 101 -15.10 6.80 20.37
C GLY A 101 -13.91 7.49 21.02
N LYS A 102 -12.77 7.63 20.33
CA LYS A 102 -11.56 8.21 20.88
C LYS A 102 -11.41 9.64 20.38
N SER A 103 -11.71 10.59 21.27
CA SER A 103 -11.19 11.97 21.19
C SER A 103 -9.71 11.90 20.78
N PRO A 104 -9.24 12.74 19.84
CA PRO A 104 -7.87 12.68 19.37
C PRO A 104 -6.94 12.72 20.58
N GLU A 105 -6.16 11.66 20.79
CA GLU A 105 -5.03 11.76 21.70
C GLU A 105 -4.16 12.93 21.20
N PRO A 106 -3.65 13.78 22.09
CA PRO A 106 -2.81 14.89 21.68
C PRO A 106 -1.57 14.34 20.95
N SER A 107 -1.56 14.48 19.61
CA SER A 107 -0.39 14.16 18.76
C SER A 107 0.82 14.91 19.32
N THR A 108 1.89 14.17 19.59
CA THR A 108 3.10 14.80 20.14
C THR A 108 3.89 15.50 19.02
N PRO A 109 4.68 16.54 19.33
CA PRO A 109 5.53 17.18 18.32
C PRO A 109 6.48 16.22 17.59
N ALA A 110 6.86 15.11 18.24
CA ALA A 110 7.70 14.08 17.63
C ALA A 110 6.93 13.25 16.59
N ASP A 111 5.63 13.03 16.80
CA ASP A 111 4.77 12.32 15.85
C ASP A 111 4.58 13.15 14.57
N ASP A 112 4.42 14.48 14.71
CA ASP A 112 4.30 15.37 13.55
C ASP A 112 5.58 15.39 12.71
N VAL A 113 6.75 15.47 13.36
CA VAL A 113 8.07 15.40 12.69
C VAL A 113 8.22 14.07 11.96
N ARG A 114 7.85 12.96 12.61
CA ARG A 114 7.90 11.63 11.99
C ARG A 114 6.99 11.53 10.77
N LEU A 115 5.77 12.03 10.88
CA LEU A 115 4.76 11.99 9.83
C LEU A 115 5.19 12.79 8.60
N ILE A 116 5.67 14.02 8.79
CA ILE A 116 6.19 14.87 7.71
C ILE A 116 7.47 14.26 7.10
N SER A 117 8.33 13.65 7.93
CA SER A 117 9.55 13.00 7.45
C SER A 117 9.27 11.78 6.57
N LEU A 118 8.28 10.97 6.95
CA LEU A 118 7.84 9.84 6.14
C LEU A 118 7.24 10.29 4.81
N LEU A 119 6.46 11.37 4.82
CA LEU A 119 5.91 11.94 3.60
C LEU A 119 7.01 12.43 2.66
N ALA A 120 8.00 13.17 3.18
CA ALA A 120 9.13 13.63 2.40
C ALA A 120 9.92 12.47 1.78
N ALA A 121 10.19 11.41 2.56
CA ALA A 121 10.86 10.21 2.07
C ALA A 121 10.06 9.51 0.96
N ARG A 122 8.73 9.43 1.10
CA ARG A 122 7.83 8.87 0.07
C ARG A 122 7.83 9.69 -1.21
N CYS A 123 7.90 11.02 -1.11
CA CYS A 123 7.89 11.94 -2.24
C CYS A 123 9.29 12.20 -2.82
N GLY A 124 10.35 11.52 -2.37
CA GLY A 124 11.71 11.71 -2.89
C GLY A 124 12.36 13.04 -2.51
N VAL A 125 11.84 13.71 -1.46
CA VAL A 125 12.37 14.99 -0.96
C VAL A 125 13.48 14.73 0.06
N THR A 126 14.65 15.33 -0.16
CA THR A 126 15.79 15.21 0.77
C THR A 126 15.68 16.29 1.85
N LEU A 127 15.28 15.89 3.06
CA LEU A 127 15.20 16.78 4.21
C LEU A 127 16.61 17.19 4.68
N LEU A 128 16.87 18.50 4.75
CA LEU A 128 18.09 19.06 5.33
C LEU A 128 17.90 19.36 6.81
N THR A 129 16.77 20.00 7.14
CA THR A 129 16.38 20.33 8.52
C THR A 129 14.86 20.23 8.65
N LEU A 130 14.39 19.57 9.70
CA LEU A 130 13.00 19.63 10.15
C LEU A 130 13.01 19.80 11.65
N ALA A 131 12.66 20.99 12.11
CA ALA A 131 12.71 21.33 13.52
C ALA A 131 11.39 21.97 13.96
N PRO A 132 10.85 21.60 15.14
CA PRO A 132 9.82 22.39 15.79
C PRO A 132 10.32 23.82 15.97
N ALA A 133 9.60 24.79 15.43
CA ALA A 133 9.85 26.18 15.76
C ALA A 133 9.25 26.48 17.15
N ALA A 134 9.75 27.51 17.82
CA ALA A 134 9.18 27.95 19.08
C ALA A 134 7.75 28.46 18.84
N GLY A 135 6.77 27.58 19.06
CA GLY A 135 5.35 27.86 18.87
C GLY A 135 4.67 28.37 20.12
N SER A 136 4.04 29.56 19.99
CA SER A 136 3.12 30.13 20.95
C SER A 136 1.71 29.63 20.66
N GLY A 137 1.16 28.79 21.53
CA GLY A 137 -0.24 28.36 21.43
C GLY A 137 -0.64 27.45 22.58
N ALA A 138 -1.30 28.00 23.59
CA ALA A 138 -1.92 27.23 24.67
C ALA A 138 -3.42 27.07 24.36
N GLY A 139 -3.91 25.85 24.14
CA GLY A 139 -5.34 25.57 23.98
C GLY A 139 -5.68 24.44 23.01
N LEU A 140 -6.98 24.27 22.75
CA LEU A 140 -7.54 23.31 21.78
C LEU A 140 -7.22 23.68 20.31
N ASP A 141 -6.69 24.88 20.10
CA ASP A 141 -6.32 25.46 18.79
C ASP A 141 -4.79 25.63 18.69
N ALA A 142 -4.03 24.75 19.36
CA ALA A 142 -2.57 24.84 19.46
C ALA A 142 -1.90 24.56 18.11
N VAL A 143 -1.74 25.63 17.32
CA VAL A 143 -0.93 25.65 16.12
C VAL A 143 0.53 25.41 16.50
N ARG A 144 1.15 24.40 15.89
CA ARG A 144 2.58 24.12 16.08
C ARG A 144 3.34 24.45 14.81
N PRO A 145 4.13 25.55 14.80
CA PRO A 145 4.99 25.88 13.69
C PRO A 145 6.21 24.94 13.65
N MET A 146 6.58 24.53 12.45
CA MET A 146 7.75 23.70 12.15
C MET A 146 8.55 24.33 11.02
N GLN A 147 9.86 24.44 11.18
CA GLN A 147 10.73 24.90 10.11
C GLN A 147 11.20 23.70 9.29
N LEU A 148 10.93 23.76 7.99
CA LEU A 148 11.34 22.79 6.99
C LEU A 148 12.40 23.42 6.09
N THR A 149 13.54 22.77 5.96
CA THR A 149 14.50 23.00 4.88
C THR A 149 14.75 21.69 4.15
N ALA A 150 14.59 21.69 2.83
CA ALA A 150 14.73 20.50 2.00
C ALA A 150 15.42 20.81 0.67
N GLN A 151 15.98 19.77 0.06
CA GLN A 151 16.51 19.77 -1.29
C GLN A 151 15.69 18.80 -2.14
N THR A 152 15.19 19.28 -3.29
CA THR A 152 14.30 18.51 -4.15
C THR A 152 14.31 19.01 -5.58
N ASP A 153 13.72 18.24 -6.50
CA ASP A 153 13.30 18.72 -7.81
C ASP A 153 11.86 19.30 -7.75
N PHE A 154 11.45 20.04 -8.76
CA PHE A 154 10.13 20.68 -8.85
C PHE A 154 8.99 19.66 -8.78
N LEU A 155 9.09 18.56 -9.53
CA LEU A 155 8.06 17.51 -9.52
C LEU A 155 7.87 16.91 -8.11
N HIS A 156 8.97 16.57 -7.45
CA HIS A 156 8.97 16.01 -6.10
C HIS A 156 8.49 17.02 -5.05
N LEU A 157 8.75 18.32 -5.25
CA LEU A 157 8.18 19.38 -4.42
C LEU A 157 6.65 19.44 -4.55
N MET A 158 6.11 19.37 -5.77
CA MET A 158 4.66 19.40 -5.99
C MET A 158 3.98 18.16 -5.39
N MET A 159 4.58 16.97 -5.55
CA MET A 159 4.09 15.75 -4.90
C MET A 159 4.12 15.86 -3.37
N PHE A 160 5.14 16.48 -2.81
CA PHE A 160 5.23 16.72 -1.37
C PHE A 160 4.14 17.68 -0.88
N LEU A 161 3.96 18.84 -1.53
CA LEU A 161 2.93 19.81 -1.14
C LEU A 161 1.53 19.23 -1.27
N ARG A 162 1.24 18.46 -2.32
CA ARG A 162 -0.04 17.75 -2.46
C ARG A 162 -0.21 16.71 -1.36
N GLY A 163 0.85 15.95 -1.08
CA GLY A 163 0.83 14.93 -0.04
C GLY A 163 0.62 15.48 1.38
N LEU A 164 0.88 16.77 1.64
CA LEU A 164 0.54 17.41 2.92
C LEU A 164 -0.98 17.46 3.14
N SER A 165 -1.77 17.61 2.07
CA SER A 165 -3.24 17.61 2.15
C SER A 165 -3.84 16.22 2.37
N ASP A 166 -3.08 15.16 2.07
CA ASP A 166 -3.50 13.77 2.30
C ASP A 166 -3.22 13.30 3.74
N LEU A 167 -2.60 14.15 4.57
CA LEU A 167 -2.28 13.80 5.95
C LEU A 167 -3.54 13.81 6.83
N PRO A 168 -3.62 12.95 7.86
CA PRO A 168 -4.77 12.91 8.77
C PRO A 168 -4.92 14.18 9.63
N VAL A 169 -3.91 15.05 9.63
CA VAL A 169 -3.83 16.31 10.35
C VAL A 169 -3.61 17.42 9.35
N LEU A 170 -4.29 18.56 9.54
CA LEU A 170 -4.11 19.72 8.67
C LEU A 170 -2.71 20.31 8.85
N VAL A 171 -1.93 20.30 7.77
CA VAL A 171 -0.60 20.90 7.69
C VAL A 171 -0.62 22.01 6.64
N VAL A 172 -0.43 23.26 7.06
CA VAL A 172 -0.47 24.43 6.18
C VAL A 172 0.95 24.99 6.02
N PRO A 173 1.51 25.02 4.81
CA PRO A 173 2.77 25.70 4.54
C PRO A 173 2.57 27.23 4.51
N GLU A 174 3.33 27.94 5.33
CA GLU A 174 3.53 29.40 5.36
C GLU A 174 4.97 29.73 4.90
N ASP A 175 5.14 30.88 4.26
CA ASP A 175 6.45 31.42 3.86
C ASP A 175 7.33 30.45 3.05
N LEU A 176 6.74 29.82 2.03
CA LEU A 176 7.46 28.94 1.11
C LEU A 176 8.45 29.75 0.24
N SER A 177 9.75 29.54 0.48
CA SER A 177 10.84 30.07 -0.33
C SER A 177 11.49 28.95 -1.15
N VAL A 178 11.55 29.13 -2.46
CA VAL A 178 12.22 28.21 -3.38
C VAL A 178 13.41 28.93 -4.02
N LYS A 179 14.61 28.38 -3.84
CA LYS A 179 15.86 28.90 -4.41
C LYS A 179 16.50 27.83 -5.29
N ARG A 180 17.01 28.22 -6.44
CA ARG A 180 17.78 27.32 -7.31
C ARG A 180 19.20 27.16 -6.77
N GLY A 181 19.58 25.95 -6.39
CA GLY A 181 20.93 25.57 -5.98
C GLY A 181 21.74 24.92 -7.10
N ALA A 182 22.87 24.30 -6.76
CA ALA A 182 23.77 23.61 -7.69
C ALA A 182 23.17 22.28 -8.21
N GLY A 183 22.14 22.37 -9.05
CA GLY A 183 21.47 21.23 -9.69
C GLY A 183 20.20 20.73 -9.01
N ALA A 184 19.73 21.38 -7.94
CA ALA A 184 18.48 21.06 -7.25
C ALA A 184 17.83 22.33 -6.68
N LEU A 185 16.55 22.26 -6.34
CA LEU A 185 15.83 23.32 -5.63
C LEU A 185 16.07 23.19 -4.12
N LEU A 186 16.53 24.27 -3.51
CA LEU A 186 16.55 24.44 -2.07
C LEU A 186 15.22 25.07 -1.66
N VAL A 187 14.48 24.38 -0.81
CA VAL A 187 13.16 24.79 -0.35
C VAL A 187 13.22 25.05 1.14
N SER A 188 12.72 26.20 1.57
CA SER A 188 12.54 26.56 2.97
C SER A 188 11.07 26.94 3.18
N ALA A 189 10.43 26.41 4.22
CA ALA A 189 9.04 26.71 4.55
C ALA A 189 8.81 26.63 6.06
N THR A 190 7.80 27.34 6.54
CA THR A 190 7.25 27.17 7.89
C THR A 190 5.97 26.37 7.76
N LEU A 191 5.88 25.19 8.37
CA LEU A 191 4.68 24.35 8.36
C LEU A 191 3.91 24.56 9.66
N HIS A 192 2.63 24.91 9.57
CA HIS A 192 1.72 24.96 10.71
C HIS A 192 0.90 23.69 10.79
N VAL A 193 1.00 23.00 11.92
CA VAL A 193 0.24 21.77 12.17
C VAL A 193 -0.90 22.04 13.14
N PHE A 194 -2.12 21.70 12.70
CA PHE A 194 -3.36 21.90 13.45
C PHE A 194 -3.96 20.55 13.87
N ASN A 195 -3.71 20.11 15.10
CA ASN A 195 -4.16 18.79 15.58
C ASN A 195 -5.68 18.61 15.66
N ALA A 196 -6.42 19.69 15.84
CA ALA A 196 -7.87 19.65 15.98
C ALA A 196 -8.60 19.65 14.62
N LEU A 197 -7.86 19.87 13.52
CA LEU A 197 -8.43 20.03 12.19
C LEU A 197 -7.92 18.91 11.28
N SER A 198 -8.86 18.26 10.61
CA SER A 198 -8.56 17.35 9.50
C SER A 198 -8.80 18.10 8.18
N PRO A 199 -7.96 17.88 7.16
CA PRO A 199 -8.20 18.48 5.86
C PRO A 199 -9.55 18.01 5.31
N ALA A 200 -10.30 18.93 4.70
CA ALA A 200 -11.48 18.60 3.91
C ALA A 200 -11.05 17.63 2.81
N SER A 201 -11.86 16.61 2.53
CA SER A 201 -11.52 15.64 1.49
C SER A 201 -11.54 16.36 0.16
N ALA A 202 -10.37 16.69 -0.36
CA ALA A 202 -10.25 17.17 -1.73
C ALA A 202 -10.85 16.08 -2.60
N SER A 203 -12.06 16.33 -3.14
CA SER A 203 -12.63 15.50 -4.19
C SER A 203 -11.51 15.31 -5.22
N PRO A 204 -11.21 14.06 -5.65
CA PRO A 204 -10.26 13.85 -6.71
C PRO A 204 -10.91 14.44 -7.96
N ALA A 205 -10.72 15.74 -8.17
CA ALA A 205 -10.96 16.37 -9.45
C ALA A 205 -10.09 15.57 -10.41
N ILE A 206 -10.80 14.78 -11.20
CA ILE A 206 -10.32 13.84 -12.16
C ILE A 206 -9.47 14.68 -13.13
N LEU A 207 -8.15 14.70 -12.94
CA LEU A 207 -7.20 15.09 -13.99
C LEU A 207 -7.14 13.97 -15.04
N VAL A 208 -8.29 13.54 -15.53
CA VAL A 208 -8.37 12.80 -16.78
C VAL A 208 -8.58 13.87 -17.82
N ASP A 209 -7.44 14.27 -18.37
CA ASP A 209 -7.35 14.87 -19.69
C ASP A 209 -7.93 13.85 -20.69
N ASP A 210 -9.24 13.92 -20.94
CA ASP A 210 -9.96 13.05 -21.89
C ASP A 210 -10.31 13.78 -23.19
N ASP A 211 -9.65 14.91 -23.49
CA ASP A 211 -9.81 15.61 -24.77
C ASP A 211 -8.45 16.03 -25.35
N LEU A 212 -7.69 15.03 -25.81
CA LEU A 212 -6.46 15.22 -26.60
C LEU A 212 -6.72 15.68 -28.05
N GLU A 213 -7.82 16.39 -28.34
CA GLU A 213 -8.08 17.00 -29.65
C GLU A 213 -8.72 18.42 -29.59
N ALA A 214 -8.69 19.11 -28.45
CA ALA A 214 -9.05 20.53 -28.41
C ALA A 214 -7.80 21.41 -28.68
N ASP A 215 -7.59 21.72 -29.95
CA ASP A 215 -6.75 22.83 -30.41
C ASP A 215 -7.42 24.15 -29.99
N ASP A 216 -7.06 24.69 -28.83
CA ASP A 216 -6.91 26.14 -28.56
C ASP A 216 -6.61 26.41 -27.08
N GLU A 217 -5.82 27.46 -26.85
CA GLU A 217 -5.18 27.86 -25.60
C GLU A 217 -6.13 28.35 -24.49
N ASP A 218 -7.00 27.51 -23.95
CA ASP A 218 -7.70 27.79 -22.69
C ASP A 218 -7.10 26.96 -21.55
N VAL A 219 -6.10 27.54 -20.89
CA VAL A 219 -5.70 27.11 -19.54
C VAL A 219 -6.89 27.42 -18.63
N VAL A 220 -7.76 26.44 -18.43
CA VAL A 220 -8.91 26.53 -17.52
C VAL A 220 -8.36 26.70 -16.11
N PHE A 221 -8.31 27.95 -15.65
CA PHE A 221 -7.98 28.28 -14.28
C PHE A 221 -9.19 27.93 -13.42
N ASP A 222 -9.15 26.74 -12.82
CA ASP A 222 -10.22 26.24 -11.97
C ASP A 222 -10.19 27.03 -10.65
N ASP A 223 -11.03 28.07 -10.54
CA ASP A 223 -11.14 28.86 -9.31
C ASP A 223 -11.83 27.96 -8.24
N PRO A 224 -11.18 27.69 -7.10
CA PRO A 224 -11.74 26.85 -6.04
C PRO A 224 -12.99 27.43 -5.36
N PHE A 225 -13.34 28.69 -5.66
CA PHE A 225 -14.58 29.33 -5.25
C PHE A 225 -15.66 29.32 -6.34
N SER A 226 -15.34 28.78 -7.52
CA SER A 226 -16.32 28.51 -8.57
C SER A 226 -17.33 27.49 -8.06
N SER A 227 -18.61 27.77 -8.26
CA SER A 227 -19.64 26.76 -8.01
C SER A 227 -19.35 25.54 -8.92
N PRO A 228 -19.39 24.31 -8.39
CA PRO A 228 -19.06 23.13 -9.19
C PRO A 228 -19.97 23.06 -10.42
N PRO A 229 -19.44 22.66 -11.60
CA PRO A 229 -20.23 22.53 -12.80
C PRO A 229 -21.37 21.56 -12.52
N GLN A 230 -22.58 22.11 -12.60
CA GLN A 230 -23.83 21.41 -12.41
C GLN A 230 -23.92 20.36 -13.50
N LEU A 231 -23.98 19.06 -13.14
CA LEU A 231 -24.26 18.01 -14.12
C LEU A 231 -25.54 18.39 -14.86
N ASP A 232 -25.41 18.68 -16.16
CA ASP A 232 -26.53 18.88 -17.08
C ASP A 232 -27.30 17.56 -17.22
N GLY A 233 -28.21 17.35 -16.29
CA GLY A 233 -29.27 16.36 -16.31
C GLY A 233 -30.60 17.07 -16.25
N ASP A 234 -31.10 17.46 -17.43
CA ASP A 234 -32.47 17.79 -17.83
C ASP A 234 -33.57 17.77 -16.74
N LEU A 235 -33.50 18.70 -15.79
CA LEU A 235 -34.61 19.16 -14.95
C LEU A 235 -34.46 20.66 -14.69
N ALA A 236 -34.39 21.41 -15.79
CA ALA A 236 -34.59 22.85 -15.76
C ALA A 236 -35.95 23.18 -15.10
N GLN A 237 -35.99 24.30 -14.37
CA GLN A 237 -37.18 25.01 -13.88
C GLN A 237 -37.75 24.75 -12.47
N ALA A 238 -36.96 24.33 -11.48
CA ALA A 238 -37.37 24.45 -10.07
C ALA A 238 -36.25 24.91 -9.12
N GLY A 239 -35.76 26.13 -9.38
CA GLY A 239 -35.00 26.97 -8.43
C GLY A 239 -33.66 26.41 -7.96
N LEU A 240 -32.60 27.23 -7.99
CA LEU A 240 -31.29 26.96 -7.37
C LEU A 240 -31.42 26.86 -5.84
N LEU A 241 -32.09 25.84 -5.34
CA LEU A 241 -32.28 25.59 -3.92
C LEU A 241 -31.04 24.89 -3.39
N ARG A 242 -30.20 25.63 -2.66
CA ARG A 242 -29.00 25.10 -2.00
C ARG A 242 -29.25 24.96 -0.50
N LEU A 243 -28.95 23.80 0.08
CA LEU A 243 -29.00 23.63 1.54
C LEU A 243 -27.73 24.25 2.14
N ALA A 244 -27.89 25.39 2.81
CA ALA A 244 -26.80 26.16 3.43
C ALA A 244 -26.56 25.78 4.90
N GLY A 245 -27.57 25.23 5.59
CA GLY A 245 -27.42 24.85 6.99
C GLY A 245 -28.53 23.93 7.47
N LEU A 246 -28.25 23.11 8.48
CA LEU A 246 -29.25 22.25 9.13
C LEU A 246 -29.04 22.28 10.64
N LEU A 247 -30.09 22.66 11.37
CA LEU A 247 -30.13 22.66 12.82
C LEU A 247 -31.21 21.68 13.27
N ARG A 248 -30.83 20.70 14.10
CA ARG A 248 -31.74 19.68 14.60
C ARG A 248 -31.67 19.55 16.12
N ASP A 249 -32.81 19.66 16.75
CA ASP A 249 -33.07 19.28 18.14
C ASP A 249 -33.80 17.91 18.17
N ARG A 250 -33.91 17.27 19.34
CA ARG A 250 -34.57 15.96 19.53
C ARG A 250 -36.02 15.92 19.01
N THR A 251 -36.66 17.08 18.89
CA THR A 251 -38.08 17.19 18.50
C THR A 251 -38.32 18.08 17.28
N ARG A 252 -37.33 18.85 16.81
CA ARG A 252 -37.50 19.84 15.72
C ARG A 252 -36.29 19.84 14.80
N GLY A 253 -36.52 19.97 13.50
CA GLY A 253 -35.49 20.17 12.49
C GLY A 253 -35.78 21.45 11.72
N LEU A 254 -34.75 22.28 11.55
CA LEU A 254 -34.80 23.54 10.82
C LEU A 254 -33.68 23.52 9.79
N ALA A 255 -34.03 23.71 8.53
CA ALA A 255 -33.11 23.79 7.41
C ALA A 255 -33.04 25.22 6.89
N LEU A 256 -31.84 25.70 6.61
CA LEU A 256 -31.58 26.97 5.95
C LEU A 256 -31.32 26.70 4.46
N LEU A 257 -32.23 27.17 3.62
CA LEU A 257 -32.16 27.03 2.18
C LEU A 257 -31.85 28.37 1.53
N GLU A 258 -30.85 28.40 0.67
CA GLU A 258 -30.59 29.53 -0.20
C GLU A 258 -31.43 29.38 -1.45
N THR A 259 -32.25 30.40 -1.70
CA THR A 259 -33.12 30.50 -2.87
C THR A 259 -32.67 31.70 -3.70
N THR A 260 -33.16 31.82 -4.93
CA THR A 260 -32.89 32.99 -5.79
C THR A 260 -33.42 34.32 -5.21
N ASP A 261 -34.34 34.26 -4.24
CA ASP A 261 -34.93 35.42 -3.55
C ASP A 261 -34.29 35.66 -2.16
N GLY A 262 -33.22 34.92 -1.84
CA GLY A 262 -32.50 34.99 -0.57
C GLY A 262 -32.60 33.73 0.27
N ALA A 263 -32.06 33.80 1.49
CA ALA A 263 -32.04 32.69 2.43
C ALA A 263 -33.39 32.54 3.16
N ALA A 264 -33.94 31.33 3.15
CA ALA A 264 -35.20 30.98 3.80
C ALA A 264 -34.98 29.84 4.80
N THR A 265 -35.56 29.96 5.99
CA THR A 265 -35.56 28.90 7.00
C THR A 265 -36.85 28.09 6.90
N VAL A 266 -36.74 26.77 6.87
CA VAL A 266 -37.89 25.87 6.76
C VAL A 266 -37.81 24.69 7.71
N GLU A 267 -38.98 24.28 8.20
CA GLU A 267 -39.15 23.12 9.07
C GLU A 267 -39.70 21.92 8.29
N GLN A 268 -39.62 20.74 8.89
CA GLN A 268 -40.21 19.53 8.31
C GLN A 268 -41.72 19.73 8.09
N GLY A 269 -42.18 19.51 6.86
CA GLY A 269 -43.57 19.65 6.45
C GLY A 269 -43.92 21.00 5.80
N GLN A 270 -43.03 21.99 5.86
CA GLN A 270 -43.20 23.32 5.23
C GLN A 270 -42.88 23.29 3.73
N PHE A 271 -43.41 24.29 3.02
CA PHE A 271 -43.20 24.46 1.58
C PHE A 271 -42.09 25.48 1.31
N VAL A 272 -41.26 25.19 0.31
CA VAL A 272 -40.20 26.07 -0.21
C VAL A 272 -40.40 26.19 -1.72
N GLY A 273 -40.88 27.33 -2.19
CA GLY A 273 -41.28 27.48 -3.59
C GLY A 273 -42.39 26.49 -3.96
N GLY A 274 -42.10 25.56 -4.88
CA GLY A 274 -43.02 24.50 -5.31
C GLY A 274 -42.88 23.16 -4.57
N ASP A 275 -41.93 23.04 -3.65
CA ASP A 275 -41.54 21.78 -3.03
C ASP A 275 -41.95 21.71 -1.56
N ARG A 276 -42.28 20.52 -1.07
CA ARG A 276 -42.56 20.26 0.34
C ARG A 276 -41.44 19.48 1.00
N VAL A 277 -40.96 19.92 2.15
CA VAL A 277 -39.97 19.17 2.95
C VAL A 277 -40.66 17.99 3.63
N THR A 278 -40.37 16.76 3.22
CA THR A 278 -40.96 15.54 3.78
C THR A 278 -40.06 14.88 4.82
N GLY A 279 -38.74 14.99 4.65
CA GLY A 279 -37.74 14.38 5.52
C GLY A 279 -36.57 15.31 5.78
N MET A 280 -36.01 15.22 6.97
CA MET A 280 -34.76 15.89 7.36
C MET A 280 -33.85 14.83 8.00
N ASP A 281 -32.71 14.60 7.38
CA ASP A 281 -31.66 13.72 7.87
C ASP A 281 -30.51 14.55 8.48
N ALA A 282 -29.46 13.90 8.99
CA ALA A 282 -28.33 14.56 9.62
C ALA A 282 -27.60 15.55 8.71
N LEU A 283 -27.54 15.29 7.40
CA LEU A 283 -26.82 16.10 6.41
C LEU A 283 -27.61 16.34 5.12
N SER A 284 -28.91 16.03 5.09
CA SER A 284 -29.72 16.20 3.89
C SER A 284 -31.18 16.48 4.22
N ILE A 285 -31.88 17.09 3.27
CA ILE A 285 -33.34 17.22 3.31
C ILE A 285 -33.97 16.54 2.10
N THR A 286 -35.11 15.91 2.32
CA THR A 286 -35.93 15.33 1.27
C THR A 286 -37.06 16.29 0.93
N LEU A 287 -37.09 16.73 -0.32
CA LEU A 287 -38.12 17.58 -0.91
C LEU A 287 -38.99 16.72 -1.82
N THR A 288 -40.31 16.95 -1.79
CA THR A 288 -41.26 16.32 -2.70
C THR A 288 -42.07 17.38 -3.42
N ASN A 289 -42.15 17.26 -4.75
CA ASN A 289 -42.98 18.09 -5.63
C ASN A 289 -43.92 17.17 -6.44
N ARG A 290 -44.84 17.75 -7.22
CA ARG A 290 -45.71 17.08 -8.19
C ARG A 290 -44.97 16.23 -9.22
N VAL A 291 -43.69 16.53 -9.48
CA VAL A 291 -42.84 15.82 -10.46
C VAL A 291 -42.10 14.64 -9.83
N GLY A 292 -41.86 14.66 -8.52
CA GLY A 292 -41.14 13.59 -7.83
C GLY A 292 -40.50 14.02 -6.51
N THR A 293 -39.71 13.11 -5.94
CA THR A 293 -38.95 13.34 -4.70
C THR A 293 -37.49 13.60 -5.05
N ARG A 294 -36.89 14.66 -4.47
CA ARG A 294 -35.47 15.00 -4.60
C ARG A 294 -34.83 15.21 -3.24
N THR A 295 -33.56 14.86 -3.11
CA THR A 295 -32.79 15.04 -1.88
C THR A 295 -31.74 16.12 -2.07
N LEU A 296 -31.73 17.13 -1.20
CA LEU A 296 -30.68 18.15 -1.16
C LEU A 296 -29.72 17.82 -0.02
N ALA A 297 -28.46 17.59 -0.35
CA ALA A 297 -27.39 17.43 0.64
C ALA A 297 -26.87 18.80 1.08
N LEU A 298 -26.37 18.89 2.31
CA LEU A 298 -25.76 20.09 2.86
C LEU A 298 -24.51 20.42 2.05
N ALA A 299 -24.45 21.63 1.49
CA ALA A 299 -23.35 22.05 0.63
C ALA A 299 -22.03 22.29 1.41
N GLU A 300 -22.10 22.36 2.74
CA GLU A 300 -20.95 22.34 3.64
C GLU A 300 -20.80 20.95 4.27
N ALA A 301 -20.17 20.04 3.53
CA ALA A 301 -19.39 18.91 4.04
C ALA A 301 -18.89 18.06 2.86
N SER A 302 -17.79 18.50 2.24
CA SER A 302 -16.81 17.60 1.63
C SER A 302 -15.42 18.16 1.84
#